data_AF-A0AAN5BTX9-F1
#
_entry.id   AF-A0AAN5BTX9-F1
#
_cell.length_a   1.000
_cell.length_b   1.000
_cell.length_c   1.000
_cell.angle_alpha   90.00
_cell.angle_beta   90.00
_cell.angle_gamma   90.00
#
_symmetry.space_group_name_H-M   'P 1'
#
loop_
_entity.id
_entity.type
_entity.pdbx_description
1 polymer ?
#
loop_
_entity_poly.entity_id
_entity_poly.type
_entity_poly.pdbx_seq_one_letter_code
_entity_poly.pdbx_strand_id
1 'polypeptide(L)'
;MTHKESSARRDPGDVQAWLIGGGIASLAAAVHLINDAKVPGEHIHLLDEHKHAGGGMQSFGDAENGYVLRTPCLPYFHDICVQDLLSYVPSPGDPNQSIMDVVRASESGEGEKPTASSRLVEQRSTGLEKVDDRQFHLGIKHRWDLIKLMVEGEKAVADKAIKDLFDESFFNSHFWTLWSTT
;
A
#
# COMPACT_ATOMS: atom_id res chain seq x y z
N MET A 1 -26.65 -4.31 -11.98
CA MET A 1 -27.19 -3.10 -11.33
C MET A 1 -26.95 -1.93 -12.26
N THR A 2 -28.00 -1.38 -12.84
CA THR A 2 -27.92 -0.16 -13.67
C THR A 2 -27.55 1.00 -12.77
N HIS A 3 -26.34 1.56 -12.94
CA HIS A 3 -25.99 2.84 -12.34
C HIS A 3 -27.01 3.87 -12.83
N LYS A 4 -27.85 4.38 -11.92
CA LYS A 4 -28.66 5.56 -12.17
C LYS A 4 -27.69 6.71 -12.41
N GLU A 5 -27.48 7.10 -13.66
CA GLU A 5 -26.96 8.42 -14.03
C GLU A 5 -27.96 9.46 -13.50
N SER A 6 -27.72 9.94 -12.29
CA SER A 6 -28.55 10.95 -11.66
C SER A 6 -27.74 11.75 -10.65
N SER A 7 -26.81 12.54 -11.16
CA SER A 7 -26.59 13.88 -10.60
C SER A 7 -25.99 14.75 -11.69
N ALA A 8 -26.61 15.90 -11.98
CA ALA A 8 -25.96 16.95 -12.73
C ALA A 8 -24.57 17.18 -12.12
N ARG A 9 -23.52 17.11 -12.94
CA ARG A 9 -22.17 17.43 -12.47
C ARG A 9 -22.19 18.86 -11.95
N ARG A 10 -21.74 19.06 -10.71
CA ARG A 10 -21.60 20.40 -10.14
C ARG A 10 -20.57 21.16 -10.96
N ASP A 11 -20.76 22.46 -11.12
CA ASP A 11 -19.70 23.32 -11.67
C ASP A 11 -18.50 23.23 -10.72
N PRO A 12 -17.31 22.82 -11.20
CA PRO A 12 -16.10 22.76 -10.38
C PRO A 12 -15.75 24.10 -9.71
N GLY A 13 -16.12 25.23 -10.33
CA GLY A 13 -15.94 26.56 -9.77
C GLY A 13 -16.76 26.83 -8.51
N ASP A 14 -17.86 26.11 -8.29
CA ASP A 14 -18.72 26.28 -7.12
C ASP A 14 -18.46 25.23 -6.02
N VAL A 15 -17.57 24.27 -6.28
CA VAL A 15 -17.23 23.21 -5.32
C VAL A 15 -16.23 23.72 -4.30
N GLN A 16 -16.50 23.50 -3.01
CA GLN A 16 -15.54 23.64 -1.91
C GLN A 16 -15.31 22.25 -1.28
N ALA A 17 -14.08 21.76 -1.33
CA ALA A 17 -13.70 20.45 -0.82
C ALA A 17 -12.90 20.58 0.47
N TRP A 18 -13.36 19.95 1.54
CA TRP A 18 -12.70 19.95 2.85
C TRP A 18 -12.25 18.54 3.18
N LEU A 19 -10.94 18.34 3.29
CA LEU A 19 -10.28 17.06 3.47
C LEU A 19 -9.64 17.01 4.85
N ILE A 20 -10.04 16.05 5.68
CA ILE A 20 -9.55 15.90 7.05
C ILE A 20 -8.34 14.95 7.05
N GLY A 21 -7.21 15.43 7.54
CA GLY A 21 -5.89 14.80 7.52
C GLY A 21 -5.09 15.15 6.26
N GLY A 22 -3.78 15.33 6.41
CA GLY A 22 -2.81 15.62 5.35
C GLY A 22 -2.01 14.40 4.92
N GLY A 23 -2.55 13.19 5.15
CA GLY A 23 -1.96 11.93 4.67
C GLY A 23 -2.25 11.67 3.18
N ILE A 24 -1.70 10.56 2.67
CA ILE A 24 -1.77 10.19 1.24
C ILE A 24 -3.19 10.12 0.68
N ALA A 25 -4.18 9.71 1.48
CA ALA A 25 -5.57 9.63 1.02
C ALA A 25 -6.14 11.01 0.65
N SER A 26 -5.97 12.01 1.51
CA SER A 26 -6.42 13.38 1.23
C SER A 26 -5.59 14.05 0.14
N LEU A 27 -4.27 13.81 0.11
CA LEU A 27 -3.42 14.33 -0.95
C LEU A 27 -3.81 13.75 -2.32
N ALA A 28 -4.09 12.43 -2.40
CA ALA A 28 -4.57 11.79 -3.62
C ALA A 28 -5.94 12.34 -4.04
N ALA A 29 -6.86 12.51 -3.10
CA ALA A 29 -8.16 13.12 -3.38
C ALA A 29 -8.01 14.54 -3.95
N ALA A 30 -7.12 15.36 -3.40
CA ALA A 30 -6.82 16.69 -3.92
C ALA A 30 -6.27 16.64 -5.36
N VAL A 31 -5.34 15.72 -5.64
CA VAL A 31 -4.79 15.53 -7.01
C VAL A 31 -5.90 15.20 -8.00
N HIS A 32 -6.79 14.25 -7.69
CA HIS A 32 -7.90 13.91 -8.59
C HIS A 32 -8.97 15.01 -8.69
N LEU A 33 -9.24 15.76 -7.62
CA LEU A 33 -10.13 16.93 -7.68
C LEU A 33 -9.61 17.99 -8.65
N ILE A 34 -8.30 18.24 -8.63
CA ILE A 34 -7.65 19.20 -9.54
C ILE A 34 -7.62 18.64 -10.97
N ASN A 35 -7.14 17.42 -11.15
CA ASN A 35 -6.82 16.88 -12.47
C ASN A 35 -8.04 16.31 -13.19
N ASP A 36 -8.93 15.61 -12.51
CA ASP A 36 -10.07 14.94 -13.16
C ASP A 36 -11.33 15.79 -13.07
N ALA A 37 -11.61 16.32 -11.87
CA ALA A 37 -12.81 17.12 -11.63
C ALA A 37 -12.65 18.61 -11.95
N LYS A 38 -11.42 19.08 -12.21
CA LYS A 38 -11.10 20.48 -12.54
C LYS A 38 -11.51 21.49 -11.47
N VAL A 39 -11.54 21.08 -10.21
CA VAL A 39 -11.80 21.98 -9.07
C VAL A 39 -10.59 22.90 -8.88
N PRO A 40 -10.79 24.23 -8.78
CA PRO A 40 -9.69 25.15 -8.47
C PRO A 40 -8.99 24.78 -7.17
N GLY A 41 -7.65 24.82 -7.16
CA GLY A 41 -6.87 24.43 -5.98
C GLY A 41 -7.18 25.28 -4.73
N GLU A 42 -7.52 26.56 -4.91
CA GLU A 42 -7.97 27.47 -3.86
C GLU A 42 -9.28 27.06 -3.17
N HIS A 43 -10.03 26.13 -3.77
CA HIS A 43 -11.26 25.57 -3.20
C HIS A 43 -11.06 24.22 -2.50
N ILE A 44 -9.81 23.75 -2.39
CA ILE A 44 -9.47 22.49 -1.75
C ILE A 44 -8.72 22.79 -0.45
N HIS A 45 -9.35 22.45 0.66
CA HIS A 45 -8.88 22.75 2.01
C HIS A 45 -8.42 21.47 2.70
N LEU A 46 -7.13 21.38 3.01
CA LEU A 46 -6.55 20.28 3.78
C LEU A 46 -6.44 20.70 5.26
N LEU A 47 -7.12 19.98 6.14
CA LEU A 47 -7.11 20.22 7.58
C LEU A 47 -6.30 19.14 8.27
N ASP A 48 -5.09 19.48 8.75
CA ASP A 48 -4.24 18.57 9.52
C ASP A 48 -3.89 19.19 10.88
N GLU A 49 -3.77 18.35 11.90
CA GLU A 49 -3.25 18.73 13.21
C GLU A 49 -1.72 18.91 13.16
N HIS A 50 -1.04 18.17 12.29
CA HIS A 50 0.39 18.22 12.13
C HIS A 50 0.85 19.39 11.26
N LYS A 51 2.04 19.92 11.57
CA LYS A 51 2.63 21.06 10.83
C LYS A 51 3.01 20.71 9.38
N HIS A 52 3.23 19.44 9.09
CA HIS A 52 3.70 18.97 7.79
C HIS A 52 2.73 17.93 7.23
N ALA A 53 2.51 17.98 5.92
CA ALA A 53 1.76 16.94 5.21
C ALA A 53 2.58 15.65 5.10
N GLY A 54 1.90 14.55 4.79
CA GLY A 54 2.46 13.20 4.63
C GLY A 54 1.95 12.19 5.63
N GLY A 55 1.38 12.64 6.76
CA GLY A 55 0.80 11.78 7.79
C GLY A 55 1.75 10.65 8.20
N GLY A 56 1.25 9.41 8.21
CA GLY A 56 2.03 8.22 8.58
C GLY A 56 3.21 7.88 7.67
N MET A 57 3.29 8.47 6.46
CA MET A 57 4.37 8.23 5.50
C MET A 57 5.56 9.17 5.69
N GLN A 58 5.45 10.18 6.55
CA GLN A 58 6.53 11.14 6.75
C GLN A 58 7.73 10.48 7.44
N SER A 59 8.89 10.54 6.79
CA SER A 59 10.18 10.24 7.41
C SER A 59 10.89 11.56 7.76
N PHE A 60 11.65 11.56 8.85
CA PHE A 60 12.29 12.77 9.37
C PHE A 60 13.61 12.43 10.06
N GLY A 61 14.35 13.45 10.46
CA GLY A 61 15.67 13.30 11.08
C GLY A 61 16.80 13.78 10.19
N ASP A 62 18.03 13.65 10.68
CA ASP A 62 19.23 14.19 10.05
C ASP A 62 20.46 13.33 10.37
N ALA A 63 21.61 13.69 9.79
CA ALA A 63 22.85 12.94 9.96
C ALA A 63 23.45 13.03 11.37
N GLU A 64 23.04 14.01 12.19
CA GLU A 64 23.56 14.24 13.54
C GLU A 64 22.71 13.50 14.59
N ASN A 65 21.39 13.57 14.46
CA ASN A 65 20.39 13.05 15.40
C ASN A 65 19.81 11.69 14.98
N GLY A 66 20.11 11.24 13.76
CA GLY A 66 19.62 10.00 13.18
C GLY A 66 18.32 10.18 12.39
N TYR A 67 18.02 9.18 11.56
CA TYR A 67 16.83 9.17 10.69
C TYR A 67 15.74 8.27 11.27
N VAL A 68 14.51 8.79 11.30
CA VAL A 68 13.30 8.04 11.55
C VAL A 68 12.65 7.74 10.21
N LEU A 69 12.82 6.50 9.76
CA LEU A 69 12.10 5.95 8.63
C LEU A 69 10.78 5.37 9.15
N ARG A 70 9.65 6.00 8.82
CA ARG A 70 8.36 5.33 9.01
C ARG A 70 8.26 4.22 7.98
N THR A 71 7.83 3.04 8.42
CA THR A 71 7.76 1.84 7.57
C THR A 71 7.14 2.22 6.23
N PRO A 72 7.87 2.09 5.12
CA PRO A 72 7.25 2.27 3.82
C PRO A 72 6.16 1.20 3.77
N CYS A 73 4.90 1.62 3.68
CA CYS A 73 3.97 0.79 2.93
C CYS A 73 4.64 0.70 1.56
N LEU A 74 5.27 -0.43 1.25
CA LEU A 74 5.68 -0.71 -0.12
C LEU A 74 4.38 -0.59 -0.90
N PRO A 75 4.16 0.49 -1.67
CA PRO A 75 2.94 0.54 -2.43
C PRO A 75 3.04 -0.69 -3.34
N TYR A 76 2.01 -1.51 -3.33
CA TYR A 76 1.85 -2.49 -4.39
C TYR A 76 1.72 -1.66 -5.66
N PHE A 77 2.83 -1.46 -6.39
CA PHE A 77 2.89 -0.66 -7.62
C PHE A 77 2.03 -1.28 -8.76
N HIS A 78 1.32 -2.37 -8.47
CA HIS A 78 0.40 -3.07 -9.36
C HIS A 78 -1.07 -2.68 -9.17
N ASP A 79 -1.36 -1.45 -8.75
CA ASP A 79 -2.71 -0.90 -8.77
C ASP A 79 -2.82 0.30 -9.72
N ILE A 80 -3.87 0.30 -10.55
CA ILE A 80 -4.11 1.32 -11.56
C ILE A 80 -4.34 2.70 -10.92
N CYS A 81 -4.96 2.78 -9.75
CA CYS A 81 -5.23 4.05 -9.08
C CYS A 81 -3.93 4.70 -8.59
N VAL A 82 -2.98 3.92 -8.09
CA VAL A 82 -1.68 4.46 -7.67
C VAL A 82 -0.85 4.90 -8.88
N GLN A 83 -0.87 4.11 -9.96
CA GLN A 83 -0.18 4.49 -11.19
C GLN A 83 -0.74 5.78 -11.79
N ASP A 84 -2.06 5.92 -11.81
CA ASP A 84 -2.76 7.10 -12.32
C ASP A 84 -2.43 8.34 -11.46
N LEU A 85 -2.51 8.21 -10.13
CA LEU A 85 -2.10 9.25 -9.19
C LEU A 85 -0.66 9.72 -9.45
N LEU A 86 0.30 8.78 -9.53
CA LEU A 86 1.71 9.11 -9.71
C LEU A 86 2.02 9.67 -11.11
N SER A 87 1.14 9.46 -12.10
CA SER A 87 1.27 10.04 -13.44
C SER A 87 0.97 11.54 -13.46
N TYR A 88 0.14 12.02 -12.52
CA TYR A 88 -0.17 13.45 -12.37
C TYR A 88 0.88 14.23 -11.60
N VAL A 89 1.69 13.56 -10.77
CA VAL A 89 2.65 14.23 -9.89
C VAL A 89 4.00 14.38 -10.61
N PRO A 90 4.50 15.62 -10.82
CA PRO A 90 5.81 15.84 -11.43
C PRO A 90 6.93 15.30 -10.55
N SER A 91 8.02 14.86 -11.18
CA SER A 91 9.22 14.44 -10.47
C SER A 91 9.94 15.67 -9.85
N PRO A 92 10.61 15.51 -8.70
CA PRO A 92 11.38 16.61 -8.12
C PRO A 92 12.58 17.09 -8.96
N GLY A 93 13.12 16.23 -9.83
CA GLY A 93 14.32 16.52 -10.63
C GLY A 93 14.03 17.10 -12.01
N ASP A 94 12.93 16.67 -12.64
CA ASP A 94 12.45 17.16 -13.94
C ASP A 94 10.91 17.30 -13.90
N PRO A 95 10.39 18.54 -13.95
CA PRO A 95 8.95 18.79 -13.98
C PRO A 95 8.22 18.25 -15.22
N ASN A 96 8.94 17.93 -16.31
CA ASN A 96 8.34 17.33 -17.51
C ASN A 96 8.19 15.81 -17.40
N GLN A 97 8.74 15.22 -16.35
CA GLN A 97 8.66 13.79 -16.07
C GLN A 97 7.76 13.56 -14.86
N SER A 98 6.86 12.57 -14.92
CA SER A 98 6.07 12.20 -13.74
C SER A 98 6.86 11.31 -12.79
N ILE A 99 6.43 11.23 -11.52
CA ILE A 99 6.99 10.23 -10.58
C ILE A 99 6.78 8.81 -11.13
N MET A 100 5.67 8.54 -11.81
CA MET A 100 5.41 7.23 -12.42
C MET A 100 6.45 6.88 -13.51
N ASP A 101 6.91 7.85 -14.29
CA ASP A 101 7.95 7.60 -15.30
C ASP A 101 9.29 7.24 -14.66
N VAL A 102 9.63 7.89 -13.53
CA VAL A 102 10.82 7.54 -12.74
C VAL A 102 10.71 6.12 -12.17
N VAL A 103 9.55 5.74 -11.65
CA VAL A 103 9.28 4.38 -11.15
C VAL A 103 9.46 3.36 -12.28
N ARG A 104 8.83 3.57 -13.44
CA ARG A 104 8.94 2.65 -14.60
C ARG A 104 10.37 2.52 -15.11
N ALA A 105 11.12 3.62 -15.14
CA ALA A 105 12.53 3.60 -15.53
C ALA A 105 13.38 2.81 -14.53
N SER A 106 13.13 2.95 -13.23
CA SER A 106 13.80 2.18 -12.19
C SER A 106 13.47 0.68 -12.26
N GLU A 107 12.23 0.32 -12.58
CA GLU A 107 11.82 -1.08 -12.74
C GLU A 107 12.36 -1.72 -14.03
N SER A 108 12.50 -0.92 -15.10
CA SER A 108 13.04 -1.35 -16.39
C SER A 108 14.58 -1.41 -16.39
N GLY A 109 15.23 -0.67 -15.50
CA GLY A 109 16.67 -0.64 -15.35
C GLY A 109 17.22 -2.00 -14.93
N GLU A 110 18.36 -2.38 -15.52
CA GLU A 110 19.15 -3.57 -15.20
C GLU A 110 19.83 -3.46 -13.82
N GLY A 111 19.11 -2.99 -12.78
CA GLY A 111 19.62 -2.97 -11.42
C GLY A 111 19.96 -4.39 -10.97
N GLU A 112 21.08 -4.54 -10.25
CA GLU A 112 21.45 -5.82 -9.65
C GLU A 112 20.28 -6.36 -8.82
N LYS A 113 19.64 -7.43 -9.31
CA LYS A 113 18.66 -8.15 -8.51
C LYS A 113 19.38 -8.58 -7.24
N PRO A 114 18.88 -8.24 -6.03
CA PRO A 114 19.49 -8.69 -4.79
C PRO A 114 19.66 -10.20 -4.85
N THR A 115 20.91 -10.67 -4.94
CA THR A 115 21.22 -12.07 -5.24
C THR A 115 21.04 -12.98 -4.03
N ALA A 116 21.01 -12.41 -2.83
CA ALA A 116 20.80 -13.13 -1.57
C ALA A 116 19.80 -12.39 -0.68
N SER A 117 18.56 -12.87 -0.65
CA SER A 117 17.56 -12.51 0.35
C SER A 117 17.48 -13.63 1.40
N SER A 118 17.55 -13.28 2.68
CA SER A 118 17.21 -14.16 3.81
C SER A 118 15.92 -13.65 4.42
N ARG A 119 14.78 -14.15 3.94
CA ARG A 119 13.46 -13.72 4.40
C ARG A 119 13.15 -14.14 5.84
N LEU A 120 13.64 -15.32 6.24
CA LEU A 120 13.43 -15.92 7.56
C LEU A 120 14.71 -16.59 8.07
N VAL A 121 15.01 -16.38 9.34
CA VAL A 121 16.13 -16.98 10.07
C VAL A 121 15.60 -17.57 11.37
N GLU A 122 15.99 -18.80 11.69
CA GLU A 122 15.51 -19.53 12.87
C GLU A 122 16.71 -20.00 13.72
N GLN A 123 16.56 -19.94 15.05
CA GLN A 123 17.51 -20.53 15.99
C GLN A 123 17.29 -22.05 16.06
N ARG A 124 18.27 -22.84 15.60
CA ARG A 124 18.33 -24.30 15.77
C ARG A 124 19.40 -24.70 16.79
N SER A 125 19.46 -25.98 17.12
CA SER A 125 20.53 -26.56 17.96
C SER A 125 21.93 -26.37 17.39
N THR A 126 22.03 -26.18 16.07
CA THR A 126 23.25 -25.95 15.29
C THR A 126 23.63 -24.48 15.14
N GLY A 127 22.77 -23.54 15.55
CA GLY A 127 22.98 -22.09 15.42
C GLY A 127 21.82 -21.36 14.74
N LEU A 128 22.04 -20.09 14.36
CA LEU A 128 21.13 -19.34 13.49
C LEU A 128 21.23 -19.88 12.07
N GLU A 129 20.11 -20.33 11.52
CA GLU A 129 20.06 -20.87 10.15
C GLU A 129 19.02 -20.16 9.31
N LYS A 130 19.36 -19.94 8.04
CA LYS A 130 18.40 -19.46 7.03
C LYS A 130 17.35 -20.55 6.80
N VAL A 131 16.08 -20.16 6.83
CA VAL A 131 14.97 -21.05 6.46
C VAL A 131 14.75 -20.97 4.94
N ASP A 132 14.55 -22.13 4.29
CA ASP A 132 14.13 -22.17 2.89
C ASP A 132 12.68 -21.69 2.78
N ASP A 133 12.50 -20.51 2.20
CA ASP A 133 11.24 -19.80 2.01
C ASP A 133 10.54 -20.17 0.68
N ARG A 134 11.15 -21.02 -0.15
CA ARG A 134 10.55 -21.47 -1.42
C ARG A 134 9.43 -22.48 -1.23
N GLN A 135 9.34 -23.10 -0.06
CA GLN A 135 8.33 -24.09 0.27
C GLN A 135 7.49 -23.62 1.46
N PHE A 136 6.21 -23.40 1.21
CA PHE A 136 5.26 -22.94 2.23
C PHE A 136 4.88 -24.02 3.27
N HIS A 137 5.18 -25.29 3.00
CA HIS A 137 4.89 -26.43 3.88
C HIS A 137 3.42 -26.49 4.36
N LEU A 138 2.47 -26.10 3.50
CA LEU A 138 1.04 -26.19 3.80
C LEU A 138 0.52 -27.61 3.55
N GLY A 139 -0.08 -28.21 4.58
CA GLY A 139 -0.81 -29.48 4.49
C GLY A 139 -2.10 -29.35 3.67
N ILE A 140 -2.64 -30.48 3.21
CA ILE A 140 -3.82 -30.50 2.33
C ILE A 140 -5.04 -29.82 2.97
N LYS A 141 -5.21 -29.98 4.29
CA LYS A 141 -6.27 -29.33 5.06
C LYS A 141 -6.19 -27.81 4.96
N HIS A 142 -5.03 -27.23 5.27
CA HIS A 142 -4.82 -25.77 5.22
C HIS A 142 -5.02 -25.20 3.83
N ARG A 143 -4.64 -25.94 2.78
CA ARG A 143 -4.90 -25.54 1.39
C ARG A 143 -6.40 -25.48 1.10
N TRP A 144 -7.17 -26.45 1.59
CA TRP A 144 -8.62 -26.43 1.46
C TRP A 144 -9.26 -25.29 2.24
N ASP A 145 -8.79 -24.99 3.45
CA ASP A 145 -9.27 -23.86 4.24
C ASP A 145 -8.99 -22.52 3.54
N LEU A 146 -7.79 -22.37 2.94
CA LEU A 146 -7.44 -21.21 2.11
C LEU A 146 -8.32 -21.10 0.86
N ILE A 147 -8.56 -22.21 0.13
CA ILE A 147 -9.46 -22.22 -1.03
C ILE A 147 -10.87 -21.83 -0.63
N LYS A 148 -11.35 -22.36 0.50
CA LYS A 148 -12.65 -21.98 1.05
C LYS A 148 -12.69 -20.49 1.32
N LEU A 149 -11.70 -19.93 2.02
CA LEU A 149 -11.62 -18.50 2.28
C LEU A 149 -11.64 -17.66 0.99
N MET A 150 -10.96 -18.10 -0.08
CA MET A 150 -10.95 -17.39 -1.37
C MET A 150 -12.29 -17.39 -2.10
N VAL A 151 -13.14 -18.40 -1.86
CA VAL A 151 -14.43 -18.58 -2.56
C VAL A 151 -15.63 -18.13 -1.70
N GLU A 152 -15.45 -18.05 -0.38
CA GLU A 152 -16.45 -17.52 0.54
C GLU A 152 -16.73 -16.04 0.26
N GLY A 153 -18.00 -15.64 0.37
CA GLY A 153 -18.39 -14.24 0.22
C GLY A 153 -17.96 -13.41 1.44
N GLU A 154 -17.67 -12.13 1.23
CA GLU A 154 -17.25 -11.19 2.28
C GLU A 154 -18.14 -11.23 3.54
N LYS A 155 -19.46 -11.31 3.36
CA LYS A 155 -20.44 -11.41 4.46
C LYS A 155 -20.22 -12.63 5.37
N ALA A 156 -19.68 -13.73 4.84
CA ALA A 156 -19.43 -14.94 5.62
C ALA A 156 -18.22 -14.82 6.56
N VAL A 157 -17.37 -13.80 6.34
CA VAL A 157 -16.13 -13.56 7.11
C VAL A 157 -16.08 -12.21 7.83
N ALA A 158 -17.07 -11.35 7.64
CA ALA A 158 -17.08 -9.96 8.11
C ALA A 158 -16.72 -9.75 9.60
N ASP A 159 -17.20 -10.63 10.49
CA ASP A 159 -16.98 -10.53 11.94
C ASP A 159 -16.02 -11.60 12.49
N LYS A 160 -15.23 -12.24 11.62
CA LYS A 160 -14.31 -13.32 12.00
C LYS A 160 -12.87 -12.84 12.02
N ALA A 161 -12.14 -13.20 13.07
CA ALA A 161 -10.70 -13.10 13.06
C ALA A 161 -10.09 -14.25 12.26
N ILE A 162 -8.83 -14.09 11.81
CA ILE A 162 -8.11 -15.15 11.07
C ILE A 162 -8.05 -16.46 11.90
N LYS A 163 -7.89 -16.37 13.22
CA LYS A 163 -7.93 -17.52 14.15
C LYS A 163 -9.26 -18.27 14.20
N ASP A 164 -10.35 -17.66 13.75
CA ASP A 164 -11.67 -18.30 13.69
C ASP A 164 -11.83 -19.09 12.39
N LEU A 165 -10.92 -18.92 11.42
CA LEU A 165 -10.95 -19.54 10.09
C LEU A 165 -9.98 -20.72 9.97
N PHE A 166 -8.93 -20.75 10.78
CA PHE A 166 -7.87 -21.76 10.71
C PHE A 166 -7.61 -22.39 12.08
N ASP A 167 -7.17 -23.64 12.09
CA ASP A 167 -6.75 -24.30 13.33
C ASP A 167 -5.36 -23.83 13.81
N GLU A 168 -5.00 -24.19 15.04
CA GLU A 168 -3.73 -23.81 15.66
C GLU A 168 -2.50 -24.22 14.83
N SER A 169 -2.58 -25.36 14.12
CA SER A 169 -1.45 -25.87 13.32
C SER A 169 -1.15 -25.00 12.10
N PHE A 170 -2.12 -24.23 11.60
CA PHE A 170 -1.89 -23.25 10.54
C PHE A 170 -0.93 -22.14 10.98
N PHE A 171 -1.06 -21.67 12.22
CA PHE A 171 -0.25 -20.58 12.77
C PHE A 171 1.21 -20.98 13.04
N ASN A 172 1.50 -22.29 13.03
CA ASN A 172 2.85 -22.84 13.09
C ASN A 172 3.45 -23.10 11.69
N SER A 173 2.75 -22.78 10.61
CA SER A 173 3.23 -22.98 9.25
C SER A 173 4.21 -21.90 8.79
N HIS A 174 5.16 -22.27 7.94
CA HIS A 174 6.05 -21.28 7.28
C HIS A 174 5.24 -20.26 6.47
N PHE A 175 4.13 -20.69 5.86
CA PHE A 175 3.20 -19.79 5.18
C PHE A 175 2.73 -18.66 6.08
N TRP A 176 2.21 -18.97 7.27
CA TRP A 176 1.71 -17.95 8.18
C TRP A 176 2.82 -17.01 8.66
N THR A 177 3.99 -17.54 9.00
CA THR A 177 5.16 -16.72 9.39
C THR A 177 5.56 -15.73 8.28
N LEU A 178 5.58 -16.17 7.03
CA LEU A 178 5.88 -15.32 5.88
C LEU A 178 4.76 -14.30 5.63
N TRP A 179 3.51 -14.74 5.64
CA TRP A 179 2.35 -13.90 5.34
C TRP A 179 2.11 -12.81 6.40
N SER A 180 2.18 -13.16 7.68
CA SER A 180 1.89 -12.24 8.79
C SER A 180 2.97 -11.17 9.03
N THR A 181 4.14 -11.31 8.39
CA THR A 181 5.26 -10.36 8.50
C THR A 181 5.55 -9.62 7.20
N THR A 182 4.70 -9.79 6.18
CA THR A 182 4.76 -9.06 4.90
C THR A 182 3.71 -7.96 4.92
#